data_AF-A0A2V9PDV0-F1
#
_entry.id   AF-A0A2V9PDV0-F1
#
_cell.length_a   1.000
_cell.length_b   1.000
_cell.length_c   1.000
_cell.angle_alpha   90.00
_cell.angle_beta   90.00
_cell.angle_gamma   90.00
#
_symmetry.space_group_name_H-M   'P 1'
#
loop_
_entity.id
_entity.type
_entity.pdbx_description
1 polymer ?
#
loop_
_entity_poly.entity_id
_entity_poly.type
_entity_poly.pdbx_seq_one_letter_code
_entity_poly.pdbx_strand_id
1 'polypeptide(L)'
;MKFRLFLLTAAILAFAYVSPAAFAGDNSKNPPAQATPAATAPVEPSATKVKHDGSIDDLDAIGNRNVGCNKGMGNWYSLEHQMALGKQISQELESQAKIINDPVVSEYINRLGQNLVRNSDSQVPFTIKVLDSDDINAVALPGGFFYVNSGLILAADEEAEVAGVMAHEIAHVAACHGMRGQTRANLAQIMTIPLIFLGGPIGYAGYEAASFAVPLTFLKFSRGFEAQADYLGIEYMYKAGYDPQAFVSFFEKVQAQEKKKPGTISKAFSTHPQSQDRIEASQKEIATILPAKAEYVVTGSEFDEVKARLAQIENKRKLNDDKDGKKPTLRRTSSTDKNGSDDKTTDDGRPTLKRRPDDN
;
A
#
# COMPACT_ATOMS: atom_id res chain seq x y z
N MET A 1 -21.60 36.72 38.07
CA MET A 1 -20.48 35.75 38.01
C MET A 1 -19.31 36.42 37.28
N LYS A 2 -18.14 36.46 37.92
CA LYS A 2 -16.96 37.24 37.48
C LYS A 2 -16.21 36.52 36.35
N PHE A 3 -16.03 37.21 35.23
CA PHE A 3 -15.14 36.83 34.13
C PHE A 3 -13.67 36.93 34.58
N ARG A 4 -12.86 35.91 34.30
CA ARG A 4 -11.40 35.97 34.40
C ARG A 4 -10.78 35.73 33.03
N LEU A 5 -10.16 36.79 32.52
CA LEU A 5 -9.36 36.90 31.32
C LEU A 5 -7.99 36.25 31.58
N PHE A 6 -7.58 35.28 30.77
CA PHE A 6 -6.22 34.74 30.79
C PHE A 6 -5.41 35.37 29.64
N LEU A 7 -4.35 36.11 30.00
CA LEU A 7 -3.30 36.56 29.08
C LEU A 7 -2.42 35.37 28.67
N LEU A 8 -2.18 35.21 27.38
CA LEU A 8 -1.11 34.37 26.83
C LEU A 8 0.15 35.24 26.66
N THR A 9 1.24 34.89 27.34
CA THR A 9 2.57 35.46 27.10
C THR A 9 3.36 34.57 26.13
N ALA A 10 3.86 35.19 25.07
CA ALA A 10 4.77 34.58 24.11
C ALA A 10 6.21 34.55 24.68
N ALA A 11 6.90 33.42 24.56
CA ALA A 11 8.32 33.29 24.85
C ALA A 11 9.06 32.83 23.58
N ILE A 12 9.91 33.72 23.07
CA ILE A 12 10.87 33.51 21.99
C ILE A 12 12.16 32.98 22.64
N LEU A 13 12.67 31.83 22.21
CA LEU A 13 14.01 31.36 22.57
C LEU A 13 14.93 31.39 21.34
N ALA A 14 15.94 32.25 21.40
CA ALA A 14 17.06 32.29 20.47
C ALA A 14 18.23 31.48 21.05
N PHE A 15 18.81 30.58 20.26
CA PHE A 15 20.05 29.87 20.60
C PHE A 15 21.22 30.44 19.80
N ALA A 16 22.24 30.89 20.51
CA ALA A 16 23.49 31.43 19.95
C ALA A 16 24.55 30.32 19.80
N TYR A 17 25.25 30.37 18.67
CA TYR A 17 26.41 29.55 18.31
C TYR A 17 27.66 29.97 19.09
N VAL A 18 28.48 29.00 19.52
CA VAL A 18 29.90 29.22 19.87
C VAL A 18 30.74 28.05 19.34
N SER A 19 31.77 28.37 18.54
CA SER A 19 32.88 27.47 18.15
C SER A 19 34.11 27.75 19.01
N PRO A 20 35.06 26.79 19.10
CA PRO A 20 36.46 27.17 19.28
C PRO A 20 37.39 26.54 18.23
N ALA A 21 38.43 27.31 17.90
CA ALA A 21 39.47 27.02 16.92
C ALA A 21 40.68 26.27 17.53
N ALA A 22 41.54 25.83 16.61
CA ALA A 22 42.71 24.96 16.72
C ALA A 22 43.88 25.42 17.63
N PHE A 23 44.73 24.46 18.00
CA PHE A 23 46.14 24.67 18.33
C PHE A 23 47.02 23.61 17.66
N ALA A 24 48.13 24.08 17.07
CA ALA A 24 49.20 23.30 16.45
C ALA A 24 50.42 23.19 17.39
N GLY A 25 51.21 22.13 17.23
CA GLY A 25 52.50 21.92 17.89
C GLY A 25 53.30 20.81 17.20
N ASP A 26 54.55 21.09 16.87
CA ASP A 26 55.41 20.42 15.90
C ASP A 26 56.63 19.71 16.55
N ASN A 27 57.17 18.72 15.81
CA ASN A 27 58.56 18.22 15.74
C ASN A 27 59.21 17.33 16.83
N SER A 28 59.63 16.11 16.45
CA SER A 28 61.07 15.72 16.38
C SER A 28 61.31 14.38 15.61
N LYS A 29 62.51 14.29 14.97
CA LYS A 29 63.05 13.26 14.04
C LYS A 29 63.79 12.12 14.76
N ASN A 30 63.83 10.85 14.27
CA ASN A 30 64.86 10.17 13.42
C ASN A 30 64.75 8.62 13.65
N PRO A 31 65.45 7.69 12.94
CA PRO A 31 65.90 7.53 11.52
C PRO A 31 65.51 6.12 10.91
N PRO A 32 65.94 5.71 9.69
CA PRO A 32 65.27 4.66 8.89
C PRO A 32 65.99 3.28 8.78
N ALA A 33 65.22 2.20 8.66
CA ALA A 33 65.54 0.88 8.07
C ALA A 33 64.24 0.04 8.13
N GLN A 34 63.82 -0.85 7.22
CA GLN A 34 64.33 -1.51 6.02
C GLN A 34 63.09 -2.04 5.28
N ALA A 35 63.13 -2.10 3.95
CA ALA A 35 62.00 -2.52 3.12
C ALA A 35 61.76 -4.06 3.18
N THR A 36 60.51 -4.46 3.41
CA THR A 36 59.99 -5.82 3.14
C THR A 36 58.87 -5.75 2.10
N PRO A 37 58.72 -6.76 1.21
CA PRO A 37 57.84 -6.69 0.06
C PRO A 37 56.37 -6.79 0.46
N ALA A 38 55.53 -6.01 -0.21
CA ALA A 38 54.10 -5.86 0.03
C ALA A 38 53.33 -7.18 -0.04
N ALA A 39 52.68 -7.55 1.08
CA ALA A 39 51.50 -8.39 1.05
C ALA A 39 50.32 -7.51 0.63
N THR A 40 49.68 -7.85 -0.50
CA THR A 40 48.45 -7.19 -0.96
C THR A 40 47.35 -7.36 0.09
N ALA A 41 47.07 -6.28 0.82
CA ALA A 41 45.88 -6.16 1.64
C ALA A 41 44.64 -6.14 0.72
N PRO A 42 43.51 -6.73 1.14
CA PRO A 42 42.25 -6.57 0.41
C PRO A 42 41.91 -5.09 0.31
N VAL A 43 41.62 -4.61 -0.89
CA VAL A 43 41.09 -3.26 -1.10
C VAL A 43 39.69 -3.25 -0.49
N GLU A 44 39.55 -2.71 0.71
CA GLU A 44 38.24 -2.26 1.20
C GLU A 44 37.74 -1.20 0.22
N PRO A 45 36.51 -1.30 -0.30
CA PRO A 45 35.96 -0.23 -1.12
C PRO A 45 35.92 1.03 -0.25
N SER A 46 36.64 2.05 -0.70
CA SER A 46 36.60 3.38 -0.09
C SER A 46 35.15 3.82 -0.02
N ALA A 47 34.58 3.81 1.18
CA ALA A 47 33.30 4.43 1.47
C ALA A 47 33.50 5.94 1.31
N THR A 48 33.43 6.39 0.06
CA THR A 48 33.28 7.81 -0.26
C THR A 48 32.06 8.26 0.54
N LYS A 49 32.25 9.12 1.54
CA LYS A 49 31.14 9.75 2.26
C LYS A 49 30.42 10.65 1.26
N VAL A 50 29.50 10.07 0.50
CA VAL A 50 28.57 10.82 -0.34
C VAL A 50 27.80 11.73 0.61
N LYS A 51 27.88 13.04 0.36
CA LYS A 51 27.05 13.99 1.10
C LYS A 51 25.63 13.82 0.58
N HIS A 52 24.81 13.19 1.39
CA HIS A 52 23.37 13.13 1.19
C HIS A 52 22.78 14.51 1.50
N ASP A 53 22.09 15.11 0.54
CA ASP A 53 21.45 16.41 0.74
C ASP A 53 20.11 16.28 1.48
N GLY A 54 19.64 15.03 1.66
CA GLY A 54 18.40 14.71 2.36
C GLY A 54 17.15 15.20 1.62
N SER A 55 17.30 15.62 0.36
CA SER A 55 16.19 15.94 -0.52
C SER A 55 15.35 14.70 -0.81
N ILE A 56 14.14 14.92 -1.31
CA ILE A 56 13.28 13.83 -1.74
C ILE A 56 13.84 13.10 -2.97
N ASP A 57 14.88 13.63 -3.62
CA ASP A 57 15.49 13.01 -4.82
C ASP A 57 16.68 12.11 -4.44
N ASP A 58 17.12 12.15 -3.18
CA ASP A 58 18.24 11.36 -2.68
C ASP A 58 17.80 9.94 -2.29
N LEU A 59 17.96 9.00 -3.21
CA LEU A 59 17.60 7.58 -3.04
C LEU A 59 18.37 6.88 -1.91
N ASP A 60 19.53 7.41 -1.52
CA ASP A 60 20.32 6.85 -0.43
C ASP A 60 19.91 7.41 0.94
N ALA A 61 19.17 8.51 0.95
CA ALA A 61 18.58 9.09 2.15
C ALA A 61 17.23 8.45 2.53
N ILE A 62 16.62 7.59 1.69
CA ILE A 62 15.35 6.90 1.99
C ILE A 62 15.38 6.29 3.40
N GLY A 63 14.34 6.58 4.19
CA GLY A 63 14.24 6.24 5.62
C GLY A 63 14.60 7.40 6.55
N ASN A 64 15.35 8.40 6.06
CA ASN A 64 15.79 9.57 6.82
C ASN A 64 15.26 10.89 6.25
N ARG A 65 14.51 10.86 5.15
CA ARG A 65 13.98 12.06 4.48
C ARG A 65 12.75 12.58 5.21
N ASN A 66 12.50 13.89 5.10
CA ASN A 66 11.23 14.47 5.52
C ASN A 66 10.25 14.50 4.34
N VAL A 67 9.41 13.48 4.25
CA VAL A 67 8.37 13.36 3.21
C VAL A 67 7.03 14.03 3.57
N GLY A 68 7.00 14.81 4.67
CA GLY A 68 5.86 15.63 5.06
C GLY A 68 5.00 15.08 6.19
N CYS A 69 5.40 13.97 6.84
CA CYS A 69 4.65 13.44 7.99
C CYS A 69 4.87 14.20 9.30
N ASN A 70 5.91 15.01 9.40
CA ASN A 70 6.21 15.78 10.62
C ASN A 70 5.02 16.65 11.05
N LYS A 71 4.75 16.66 12.36
CA LYS A 71 3.69 17.49 12.94
C LYS A 71 4.01 18.98 12.73
N GLY A 72 3.04 19.75 12.24
CA GLY A 72 3.21 21.16 11.93
C GLY A 72 2.00 21.75 11.22
N MET A 73 2.17 22.87 10.52
CA MET A 73 1.09 23.62 9.88
C MET A 73 0.24 22.77 8.90
N GLY A 74 0.87 21.81 8.21
CA GLY A 74 0.22 20.90 7.25
C GLY A 74 -0.24 19.55 7.80
N ASN A 75 0.18 19.17 9.02
CA ASN A 75 -0.23 17.94 9.69
C ASN A 75 -0.37 18.20 11.20
N TRP A 76 -1.60 18.27 11.71
CA TRP A 76 -1.83 18.59 13.13
C TRP A 76 -1.70 17.38 14.06
N TYR A 77 -1.56 16.18 13.50
CA TYR A 77 -1.67 14.92 14.22
C TYR A 77 -0.29 14.29 14.46
N SER A 78 0.00 13.89 15.71
CA SER A 78 1.24 13.18 16.03
C SER A 78 1.16 11.72 15.58
N LEU A 79 2.30 11.07 15.38
CA LEU A 79 2.37 9.65 14.99
C LEU A 79 1.60 8.74 15.94
N GLU A 80 1.67 8.99 17.25
CA GLU A 80 0.93 8.22 18.26
C GLU A 80 -0.58 8.31 18.05
N HIS A 81 -1.07 9.51 17.72
CA HIS A 81 -2.48 9.70 17.40
C HIS A 81 -2.87 8.94 16.12
N GLN A 82 -2.02 8.96 15.08
CA GLN A 82 -2.29 8.23 13.84
C GLN A 82 -2.36 6.72 14.10
N MET A 83 -1.45 6.16 14.90
CA MET A 83 -1.47 4.75 15.28
C MET A 83 -2.70 4.38 16.10
N ALA A 84 -3.10 5.22 17.06
CA ALA A 84 -4.30 4.97 17.85
C ALA A 84 -5.57 5.00 16.99
N LEU A 85 -5.69 5.98 16.10
CA LEU A 85 -6.81 6.10 15.17
C LEU A 85 -6.85 4.91 14.19
N GLY A 86 -5.71 4.59 13.59
CA GLY A 86 -5.56 3.43 12.71
C GLY A 86 -5.99 2.13 13.36
N LYS A 87 -5.58 1.91 14.61
CA LYS A 87 -5.95 0.71 15.37
C LYS A 87 -7.46 0.61 15.57
N GLN A 88 -8.13 1.73 15.89
CA GLN A 88 -9.57 1.76 16.04
C GLN A 88 -10.28 1.42 14.72
N ILE A 89 -9.85 2.02 13.61
CA ILE A 89 -10.45 1.75 12.28
C ILE A 89 -10.17 0.31 11.85
N SER A 90 -8.97 -0.20 12.13
CA SER A 90 -8.57 -1.59 11.89
C SER A 90 -9.51 -2.57 12.59
N GLN A 91 -9.82 -2.34 13.87
CA GLN A 91 -10.75 -3.19 14.63
C GLN A 91 -12.15 -3.20 14.02
N GLU A 92 -12.65 -2.05 13.57
CA GLU A 92 -13.94 -1.95 12.90
C GLU A 92 -13.93 -2.70 11.56
N LEU A 93 -12.91 -2.45 10.73
CA LEU A 93 -12.75 -3.11 9.43
C LEU A 93 -12.68 -4.64 9.56
N GLU A 94 -11.87 -5.14 10.50
CA GLU A 94 -11.71 -6.58 10.73
C GLU A 94 -12.98 -7.24 11.28
N SER A 95 -13.88 -6.49 11.91
CA SER A 95 -15.17 -7.01 12.35
C SER A 95 -16.16 -7.26 11.20
N GLN A 96 -15.96 -6.58 10.06
CA GLN A 96 -16.84 -6.63 8.90
C GLN A 96 -16.21 -7.39 7.72
N ALA A 97 -14.88 -7.48 7.66
CA ALA A 97 -14.15 -8.09 6.57
C ALA A 97 -13.79 -9.57 6.84
N LYS A 98 -13.77 -10.38 5.79
CA LYS A 98 -13.23 -11.75 5.84
C LYS A 98 -11.71 -11.69 5.63
N ILE A 99 -10.94 -12.22 6.57
CA ILE A 99 -9.47 -12.28 6.50
C ILE A 99 -9.03 -13.65 6.02
N ILE A 100 -8.06 -13.69 5.10
CA ILE A 100 -7.39 -14.93 4.70
C ILE A 100 -6.32 -15.26 5.74
N ASN A 101 -6.50 -16.39 6.44
CA ASN A 101 -5.59 -16.86 7.47
C ASN A 101 -4.71 -18.04 7.00
N ASP A 102 -4.57 -18.23 5.69
CA ASP A 102 -3.64 -19.25 5.17
C ASP A 102 -2.20 -18.80 5.44
N PRO A 103 -1.40 -19.58 6.19
CA PRO A 103 -0.09 -19.12 6.64
C PRO A 103 0.90 -18.90 5.49
N VAL A 104 0.74 -19.59 4.36
CA VAL A 104 1.63 -19.43 3.20
C VAL A 104 1.33 -18.11 2.50
N VAL A 105 0.06 -17.84 2.22
CA VAL A 105 -0.35 -16.57 1.57
C VAL A 105 -0.03 -15.37 2.48
N SER A 106 -0.39 -15.45 3.77
CA SER A 106 -0.24 -14.34 4.69
C SER A 106 1.21 -14.04 5.03
N GLU A 107 2.07 -15.06 5.19
CA GLU A 107 3.49 -14.85 5.43
C GLU A 107 4.18 -14.24 4.20
N TYR A 108 3.87 -14.76 3.00
CA TYR A 108 4.43 -14.24 1.75
C TYR A 108 4.13 -12.75 1.55
N ILE A 109 2.86 -12.36 1.60
CA ILE A 109 2.44 -10.97 1.41
C ILE A 109 2.98 -10.07 2.52
N ASN A 110 3.04 -10.56 3.76
CA ASN A 110 3.67 -9.82 4.84
C ASN A 110 5.17 -9.64 4.56
N ARG A 111 5.91 -10.68 4.14
CA ARG A 111 7.35 -10.55 3.83
C ARG A 111 7.61 -9.55 2.71
N LEU A 112 6.84 -9.62 1.62
CA LEU A 112 6.90 -8.67 0.51
C LEU A 112 6.67 -7.23 1.01
N GLY A 113 5.59 -6.99 1.74
CA GLY A 113 5.31 -5.64 2.25
C GLY A 113 6.30 -5.16 3.29
N GLN A 114 6.82 -6.03 4.17
CA GLN A 114 7.87 -5.67 5.12
C GLN A 114 9.19 -5.33 4.41
N ASN A 115 9.51 -5.97 3.28
CA ASN A 115 10.66 -5.58 2.46
C ASN A 115 10.49 -4.16 1.92
N LEU A 116 9.30 -3.82 1.41
CA LEU A 116 9.00 -2.46 0.95
C LEU A 116 9.07 -1.43 2.11
N VAL A 117 8.47 -1.73 3.26
CA VAL A 117 8.46 -0.84 4.43
C VAL A 117 9.88 -0.54 4.90
N ARG A 118 10.76 -1.55 4.97
CA ARG A 118 12.17 -1.37 5.35
C ARG A 118 12.96 -0.48 4.39
N ASN A 119 12.53 -0.40 3.13
CA ASN A 119 13.12 0.40 2.07
C ASN A 119 12.27 1.65 1.75
N SER A 120 11.57 2.19 2.76
CA SER A 120 10.70 3.37 2.63
C SER A 120 10.99 4.43 3.68
N ASP A 121 10.43 5.63 3.52
CA ASP A 121 10.48 6.69 4.54
C ASP A 121 9.46 6.50 5.68
N SER A 122 8.85 5.33 5.80
CA SER A 122 7.82 5.11 6.82
C SER A 122 8.40 5.08 8.23
N GLN A 123 7.74 5.79 9.14
CA GLN A 123 8.17 5.92 10.54
C GLN A 123 7.31 5.09 11.51
N VAL A 124 6.39 4.28 10.99
CA VAL A 124 5.46 3.45 11.78
C VAL A 124 5.61 1.98 11.41
N PRO A 125 5.42 1.05 12.36
CA PRO A 125 5.41 -0.37 12.05
C PRO A 125 4.18 -0.73 11.22
N PHE A 126 4.33 -1.71 10.32
CA PHE A 126 3.23 -2.18 9.49
C PHE A 126 2.66 -3.51 9.98
N THR A 127 1.34 -3.59 10.06
CA THR A 127 0.58 -4.82 10.24
C THR A 127 -0.13 -5.13 8.93
N ILE A 128 0.36 -6.11 8.19
CA ILE A 128 -0.15 -6.46 6.85
C ILE A 128 -1.04 -7.69 6.94
N LYS A 129 -2.24 -7.60 6.36
CA LYS A 129 -3.22 -8.69 6.33
C LYS A 129 -3.82 -8.82 4.93
N VAL A 130 -4.20 -10.04 4.56
CA VAL A 130 -4.87 -10.32 3.29
C VAL A 130 -6.37 -10.43 3.52
N LEU A 131 -7.15 -9.64 2.78
CA LEU A 131 -8.60 -9.70 2.78
C LEU A 131 -9.10 -10.62 1.69
N ASP A 132 -10.13 -11.39 2.00
CA ASP A 132 -10.89 -12.19 1.06
C ASP A 132 -11.88 -11.30 0.32
N SER A 133 -11.49 -10.82 -0.86
CA SER A 133 -12.29 -9.93 -1.67
C SER A 133 -11.84 -10.00 -3.12
N ASP A 134 -12.81 -10.20 -4.03
CA ASP A 134 -12.59 -10.19 -5.48
C ASP A 134 -12.21 -8.78 -6.01
N ASP A 135 -12.32 -7.72 -5.19
CA ASP A 135 -11.93 -6.36 -5.57
C ASP A 135 -10.40 -6.25 -5.71
N ILE A 136 -9.91 -5.65 -6.82
CA ILE A 136 -8.46 -5.43 -7.08
C ILE A 136 -7.94 -4.24 -6.24
N ASN A 137 -7.92 -4.37 -4.92
CA ASN A 137 -7.67 -3.24 -4.03
C ASN A 137 -6.63 -3.53 -2.93
N ALA A 138 -6.02 -2.46 -2.43
CA ALA A 138 -5.24 -2.44 -1.21
C ALA A 138 -5.54 -1.13 -0.48
N VAL A 139 -5.43 -1.13 0.85
CA VAL A 139 -5.66 0.08 1.64
C VAL A 139 -4.77 0.11 2.85
N ALA A 140 -3.97 1.18 2.97
CA ALA A 140 -3.19 1.45 4.17
C ALA A 140 -3.87 2.52 5.04
N LEU A 141 -4.23 2.13 6.26
CA LEU A 141 -4.78 3.03 7.27
C LEU A 141 -3.66 3.80 7.97
N PRO A 142 -3.98 4.96 8.60
CA PRO A 142 -3.03 5.67 9.44
C PRO A 142 -2.35 4.74 10.44
N GLY A 143 -1.04 4.94 10.67
CA GLY A 143 -0.31 4.12 11.63
C GLY A 143 0.06 2.70 11.18
N GLY A 144 -0.03 2.38 9.89
CA GLY A 144 0.58 1.19 9.31
C GLY A 144 -0.29 -0.07 9.29
N PHE A 145 -1.60 0.03 9.51
CA PHE A 145 -2.50 -1.12 9.33
C PHE A 145 -2.82 -1.24 7.83
N PHE A 146 -2.36 -2.33 7.21
CA PHE A 146 -2.33 -2.46 5.77
C PHE A 146 -3.06 -3.73 5.30
N TYR A 147 -4.03 -3.54 4.41
CA TYR A 147 -4.88 -4.60 3.90
C TYR A 147 -4.71 -4.76 2.40
N VAL A 148 -4.46 -5.99 1.96
CA VAL A 148 -4.29 -6.36 0.55
C VAL A 148 -5.41 -7.31 0.18
N ASN A 149 -6.22 -6.99 -0.83
CA ASN A 149 -7.29 -7.90 -1.25
C ASN A 149 -6.74 -9.05 -2.09
N SER A 150 -7.35 -10.22 -1.98
CA SER A 150 -7.01 -11.39 -2.79
C SER A 150 -7.19 -11.13 -4.29
N GLY A 151 -8.21 -10.36 -4.68
CA GLY A 151 -8.44 -9.95 -6.06
C GLY A 151 -7.27 -9.17 -6.67
N LEU A 152 -6.54 -8.37 -5.89
CA LEU A 152 -5.33 -7.70 -6.35
C LEU A 152 -4.22 -8.71 -6.69
N ILE A 153 -3.96 -9.65 -5.78
CA ILE A 153 -2.93 -10.67 -5.93
C ILE A 153 -3.23 -11.57 -7.14
N LEU A 154 -4.49 -11.93 -7.34
CA LEU A 154 -4.93 -12.77 -8.46
C LEU A 154 -4.95 -12.04 -9.79
N ALA A 155 -5.19 -10.73 -9.79
CA ALA A 155 -5.17 -9.90 -10.99
C ALA A 155 -3.76 -9.55 -11.46
N ALA A 156 -2.78 -9.48 -10.57
CA ALA A 156 -1.39 -9.21 -10.90
C ALA A 156 -0.76 -10.36 -11.69
N ASP A 157 -0.10 -10.05 -12.80
CA ASP A 157 0.62 -11.05 -13.61
C ASP A 157 1.99 -11.34 -13.02
N GLU A 158 2.57 -10.36 -12.33
CA GLU A 158 3.91 -10.44 -11.76
C GLU A 158 3.96 -9.90 -10.32
N GLU A 159 4.95 -10.36 -9.54
CA GLU A 159 5.14 -9.96 -8.14
C GLU A 159 5.38 -8.46 -8.01
N ALA A 160 6.16 -7.88 -8.94
CA ALA A 160 6.48 -6.46 -8.97
C ALA A 160 5.23 -5.58 -9.14
N GLU A 161 4.16 -6.08 -9.79
CA GLU A 161 2.90 -5.34 -9.91
C GLU A 161 2.19 -5.22 -8.54
N VAL A 162 2.15 -6.30 -7.76
CA VAL A 162 1.63 -6.27 -6.39
C VAL A 162 2.50 -5.36 -5.53
N ALA A 163 3.82 -5.47 -5.66
CA ALA A 163 4.77 -4.63 -4.95
C ALA A 163 4.58 -3.15 -5.28
N GLY A 164 4.24 -2.79 -6.53
CA GLY A 164 3.99 -1.41 -6.93
C GLY A 164 2.76 -0.81 -6.29
N VAL A 165 1.64 -1.54 -6.28
CA VAL A 165 0.44 -1.09 -5.54
C VAL A 165 0.75 -0.96 -4.05
N MET A 166 1.51 -1.91 -3.49
CA MET A 166 1.86 -1.86 -2.08
C MET A 166 2.79 -0.71 -1.72
N ALA A 167 3.76 -0.40 -2.57
CA ALA A 167 4.68 0.71 -2.39
C ALA A 167 3.95 2.06 -2.41
N HIS A 168 2.96 2.22 -3.27
CA HIS A 168 2.11 3.40 -3.34
C HIS A 168 1.31 3.62 -2.05
N GLU A 169 0.67 2.57 -1.54
CA GLU A 169 -0.05 2.62 -0.25
C GLU A 169 0.89 2.92 0.94
N ILE A 170 2.09 2.34 0.94
CA ILE A 170 3.13 2.65 1.93
C ILE A 170 3.55 4.12 1.83
N ALA A 171 3.66 4.69 0.62
CA ALA A 171 3.97 6.09 0.42
C ALA A 171 2.90 7.03 0.98
N HIS A 172 1.61 6.69 0.88
CA HIS A 172 0.54 7.45 1.54
C HIS A 172 0.71 7.50 3.06
N VAL A 173 1.10 6.39 3.68
CA VAL A 173 1.36 6.34 5.13
C VAL A 173 2.65 7.07 5.49
N ALA A 174 3.74 6.84 4.75
CA ALA A 174 5.03 7.49 4.99
C ALA A 174 4.93 9.02 4.91
N ALA A 175 4.18 9.54 3.93
CA ALA A 175 3.93 10.97 3.75
C ALA A 175 2.72 11.49 4.58
N CYS A 176 2.08 10.63 5.37
CA CYS A 176 0.91 10.90 6.23
C CYS A 176 -0.22 11.64 5.50
N HIS A 177 -0.49 11.24 4.25
CA HIS A 177 -1.49 11.88 3.39
C HIS A 177 -2.89 11.86 3.99
N GLY A 178 -3.27 10.80 4.72
CA GLY A 178 -4.58 10.71 5.37
C GLY A 178 -4.78 11.82 6.40
N MET A 179 -3.80 12.02 7.27
CA MET A 179 -3.88 13.01 8.35
C MET A 179 -3.63 14.44 7.87
N ARG A 180 -2.79 14.63 6.84
CA ARG A 180 -2.66 15.91 6.15
C ARG A 180 -3.96 16.27 5.43
N GLY A 181 -4.63 15.30 4.81
CA GLY A 181 -5.95 15.45 4.21
C GLY A 181 -7.00 15.86 5.25
N GLN A 182 -7.04 15.16 6.39
CA GLN A 182 -7.92 15.52 7.51
C GLN A 182 -7.63 16.93 8.05
N THR A 183 -6.35 17.29 8.19
CA THR A 183 -5.92 18.63 8.60
C THR A 183 -6.49 19.69 7.65
N ARG A 184 -6.39 19.47 6.33
CA ARG A 184 -6.94 20.38 5.32
C ARG A 184 -8.47 20.47 5.37
N ALA A 185 -9.16 19.35 5.58
CA ALA A 185 -10.61 19.32 5.71
C ALA A 185 -11.09 20.12 6.94
N ASN A 186 -10.46 19.90 8.09
CA ASN A 186 -10.76 20.65 9.32
C ASN A 186 -10.47 22.14 9.15
N LEU A 187 -9.36 22.50 8.50
CA LEU A 187 -9.05 23.91 8.22
C LEU A 187 -10.09 24.55 7.30
N ALA A 188 -10.52 23.86 6.25
CA ALA A 188 -11.58 24.35 5.38
C ALA A 188 -12.89 24.57 6.17
N GLN A 189 -13.25 23.63 7.05
CA GLN A 189 -14.40 23.78 7.94
C GLN A 189 -14.27 25.01 8.85
N ILE A 190 -13.10 25.22 9.48
CA ILE A 190 -12.85 26.41 10.31
C ILE A 190 -12.98 27.70 9.49
N MET A 191 -12.45 27.73 8.26
CA MET A 191 -12.53 28.90 7.37
C MET A 191 -13.95 29.23 6.91
N THR A 192 -14.89 28.27 6.99
CA THR A 192 -16.32 28.53 6.72
C THR A 192 -17.08 29.12 7.91
N ILE A 193 -16.51 29.10 9.12
CA ILE A 193 -17.16 29.62 10.34
C ILE A 193 -17.60 31.10 10.20
N PRO A 194 -16.79 32.02 9.65
CA PRO A 194 -17.25 33.40 9.40
C PRO A 194 -18.46 33.50 8.47
N LEU A 195 -18.64 32.56 7.53
CA LEU A 195 -19.78 32.53 6.60
C LEU A 195 -21.07 32.09 7.29
N ILE A 196 -20.99 31.31 8.38
CA ILE A 196 -22.15 30.91 9.19
C ILE A 196 -22.78 32.14 9.85
N PHE A 197 -21.96 33.06 10.35
CA PHE A 197 -22.44 34.31 10.95
C PHE A 197 -23.03 35.29 9.92
N LEU A 198 -22.70 35.13 8.63
CA LEU A 198 -23.29 35.88 7.52
C LEU A 198 -24.59 35.23 6.98
N GLY A 199 -24.78 33.92 7.18
CA GLY A 199 -25.92 33.14 6.65
C GLY A 199 -27.12 32.95 7.58
N GLY A 200 -27.05 33.41 8.84
CA GLY A 200 -28.15 33.29 9.81
C GLY A 200 -28.46 31.84 10.25
N PRO A 201 -29.66 31.56 10.80
CA PRO A 201 -30.01 30.25 11.37
C PRO A 201 -29.88 29.06 10.39
N ILE A 202 -30.03 29.32 9.09
CA ILE A 202 -29.87 28.32 8.01
C ILE A 202 -28.41 27.90 7.86
N GLY A 203 -27.46 28.84 7.98
CA GLY A 203 -26.03 28.53 7.95
C GLY A 203 -25.57 27.69 9.14
N TYR A 204 -26.20 27.87 10.31
CA TYR A 204 -25.89 27.11 11.52
C TYR A 204 -26.39 25.64 11.43
N ALA A 205 -27.58 25.40 10.91
CA ALA A 205 -28.12 24.05 10.73
C ALA A 205 -27.30 23.19 9.75
N GLY A 206 -26.74 23.78 8.69
CA GLY A 206 -25.84 23.07 7.76
C GLY A 206 -24.50 22.67 8.37
N TYR A 207 -23.99 23.44 9.33
CA TYR A 207 -22.74 23.14 10.05
C TYR A 207 -22.88 21.95 11.01
N GLU A 208 -24.00 21.86 11.72
CA GLU A 208 -24.26 20.79 12.69
C GLU A 208 -24.41 19.42 12.00
N ALA A 209 -25.02 19.39 10.81
CA ALA A 209 -25.14 18.19 9.99
C ALA A 209 -23.80 17.65 9.45
N ALA A 210 -22.81 18.52 9.23
CA ALA A 210 -21.49 18.14 8.70
C ALA A 210 -20.51 17.64 9.78
N SER A 211 -20.81 17.86 11.07
CA SER A 211 -19.84 17.76 12.16
C SER A 211 -19.78 16.41 12.89
N PHE A 212 -20.66 15.44 12.56
CA PHE A 212 -20.81 14.19 13.33
C PHE A 212 -20.45 12.89 12.62
N ALA A 213 -20.08 12.92 11.33
CA ALA A 213 -19.53 11.74 10.67
C ALA A 213 -18.01 11.85 10.68
N VAL A 214 -17.29 10.85 11.20
CA VAL A 214 -15.87 10.67 10.85
C VAL A 214 -15.88 10.31 9.37
N PRO A 215 -15.56 11.23 8.46
CA PRO A 215 -15.75 10.94 7.06
C PRO A 215 -14.62 9.98 6.65
N LEU A 216 -14.93 8.94 5.88
CA LEU A 216 -13.91 8.12 5.19
C LEU A 216 -13.12 8.93 4.13
N THR A 217 -13.15 10.26 4.20
CA THR A 217 -12.45 11.19 3.30
C THR A 217 -10.94 11.07 3.38
N PHE A 218 -10.39 10.44 4.42
CA PHE A 218 -8.96 10.12 4.46
C PHE A 218 -8.54 9.07 3.42
N LEU A 219 -9.50 8.39 2.77
CA LEU A 219 -9.25 7.43 1.68
C LEU A 219 -9.33 8.08 0.27
N LYS A 220 -9.59 9.38 0.18
CA LYS A 220 -9.55 10.13 -1.08
C LYS A 220 -8.49 11.20 -1.00
N PHE A 221 -7.50 11.12 -1.87
CA PHE A 221 -6.38 12.04 -1.83
C PHE A 221 -6.46 13.09 -2.95
N SER A 222 -5.86 14.24 -2.69
CA SER A 222 -5.72 15.27 -3.72
C SER A 222 -4.72 14.82 -4.79
N ARG A 223 -4.84 15.34 -6.02
CA ARG A 223 -3.90 15.04 -7.12
C ARG A 223 -2.43 15.22 -6.75
N GLY A 224 -2.10 16.20 -5.89
CA GLY A 224 -0.73 16.40 -5.42
C GLY A 224 -0.24 15.33 -4.43
N PHE A 225 -1.12 14.76 -3.62
CA PHE A 225 -0.77 13.63 -2.74
C PHE A 225 -0.64 12.33 -3.52
N GLU A 226 -1.49 12.13 -4.52
CA GLU A 226 -1.37 11.03 -5.47
C GLU A 226 -0.05 11.07 -6.25
N ALA A 227 0.32 12.21 -6.81
CA ALA A 227 1.60 12.39 -7.49
C ALA A 227 2.79 12.19 -6.54
N GLN A 228 2.71 12.69 -5.31
CA GLN A 228 3.75 12.45 -4.30
C GLN A 228 3.86 10.95 -3.93
N ALA A 229 2.73 10.23 -3.86
CA ALA A 229 2.72 8.80 -3.55
C ALA A 229 3.27 7.96 -4.71
N ASP A 230 3.01 8.34 -5.96
CA ASP A 230 3.63 7.71 -7.14
C ASP A 230 5.14 7.86 -7.12
N TYR A 231 5.61 9.10 -6.95
CA TYR A 231 7.03 9.43 -6.90
C TYR A 231 7.75 8.59 -5.82
N LEU A 232 7.27 8.64 -4.58
CA LEU A 232 7.86 7.90 -3.47
C LEU A 232 7.71 6.39 -3.63
N GLY A 233 6.57 5.92 -4.14
CA GLY A 233 6.31 4.49 -4.36
C GLY A 233 7.30 3.87 -5.35
N ILE A 234 7.58 4.58 -6.45
CA ILE A 234 8.58 4.18 -7.46
C ILE A 234 9.98 4.08 -6.83
N GLU A 235 10.37 5.05 -6.01
CA GLU A 235 11.65 5.01 -5.28
C GLU A 235 11.73 3.83 -4.30
N TYR A 236 10.63 3.53 -3.59
CA TYR A 236 10.58 2.42 -2.64
C TYR A 236 10.67 1.07 -3.34
N MET A 237 9.97 0.91 -4.47
CA MET A 237 10.13 -0.28 -5.33
C MET A 237 11.58 -0.44 -5.77
N TYR A 238 12.17 0.64 -6.31
CA TYR A 238 13.54 0.64 -6.77
C TYR A 238 14.51 0.26 -5.65
N LYS A 239 14.38 0.86 -4.47
CA LYS A 239 15.24 0.59 -3.31
C LYS A 239 15.08 -0.85 -2.81
N ALA A 240 13.85 -1.37 -2.80
CA ALA A 240 13.54 -2.76 -2.47
C ALA A 240 13.98 -3.78 -3.55
N GLY A 241 14.38 -3.32 -4.74
CA GLY A 241 14.91 -4.14 -5.82
C GLY A 241 13.89 -4.56 -6.89
N TYR A 242 12.63 -4.12 -6.79
CA TYR A 242 11.59 -4.41 -7.77
C TYR A 242 11.71 -3.53 -9.01
N ASP A 243 11.22 -4.02 -10.14
CA ASP A 243 11.11 -3.23 -11.37
C ASP A 243 10.03 -2.14 -11.22
N PRO A 244 10.39 -0.86 -11.19
CA PRO A 244 9.41 0.21 -11.05
C PRO A 244 8.49 0.37 -12.27
N GLN A 245 8.86 -0.19 -13.44
CA GLN A 245 7.97 -0.21 -14.60
C GLN A 245 6.69 -1.04 -14.34
N ALA A 246 6.76 -2.01 -13.43
CA ALA A 246 5.61 -2.83 -13.05
C ALA A 246 4.48 -2.01 -12.39
N PHE A 247 4.82 -0.88 -11.76
CA PHE A 247 3.84 0.08 -11.26
C PHE A 247 2.97 0.60 -12.41
N VAL A 248 3.61 1.10 -13.47
CA VAL A 248 2.94 1.66 -14.64
C VAL A 248 2.16 0.59 -15.40
N SER A 249 2.76 -0.57 -15.65
CA SER A 249 2.12 -1.66 -16.39
C SER A 249 0.84 -2.15 -15.70
N PHE A 250 0.86 -2.27 -14.37
CA PHE A 250 -0.31 -2.69 -13.61
C PHE A 250 -1.47 -1.69 -13.76
N PHE A 251 -1.17 -0.38 -13.70
CA PHE A 251 -2.19 0.64 -13.88
C PHE A 251 -2.80 0.63 -15.28
N GLU A 252 -1.98 0.50 -16.32
CA GLU A 252 -2.45 0.36 -17.69
C GLU A 252 -3.31 -0.89 -17.88
N LYS A 253 -2.92 -2.01 -17.23
CA LYS A 253 -3.67 -3.26 -17.26
C LYS A 253 -5.06 -3.11 -16.66
N VAL A 254 -5.17 -2.56 -15.46
CA VAL A 254 -6.48 -2.41 -14.81
C VAL A 254 -7.37 -1.42 -15.59
N GLN A 255 -6.81 -0.35 -16.16
CA GLN A 255 -7.55 0.53 -17.07
C GLN A 255 -8.06 -0.21 -18.31
N ALA A 256 -7.24 -1.09 -18.89
CA ALA A 256 -7.65 -1.91 -20.03
C ALA A 256 -8.74 -2.92 -19.65
N GLN A 257 -8.69 -3.50 -18.44
CA GLN A 257 -9.75 -4.37 -17.92
C GLN A 257 -11.07 -3.60 -17.75
N GLU A 258 -11.02 -2.39 -17.20
CA GLU A 258 -12.20 -1.55 -17.02
C GLU A 258 -12.84 -1.16 -18.35
N LYS A 259 -12.03 -0.78 -19.35
CA LYS A 259 -12.52 -0.50 -20.71
C LYS A 259 -13.24 -1.70 -21.33
N LYS A 260 -12.78 -2.92 -21.04
CA LYS A 260 -13.38 -4.17 -21.55
C LYS A 260 -14.68 -4.54 -20.83
N LYS A 261 -14.78 -4.25 -19.53
CA LYS A 261 -15.97 -4.54 -18.71
C LYS A 261 -16.31 -3.34 -17.81
N PRO A 262 -17.00 -2.34 -18.34
CA PRO A 262 -17.37 -1.15 -17.58
C PRO A 262 -18.15 -1.52 -16.31
N GLY A 263 -17.75 -0.96 -15.16
CA GLY A 263 -18.33 -1.27 -13.86
C GLY A 263 -17.66 -2.41 -13.11
N THR A 264 -16.53 -2.96 -13.61
CA THR A 264 -15.61 -3.77 -12.81
C THR A 264 -14.53 -2.93 -12.10
N ILE A 265 -14.67 -1.59 -12.12
CA ILE A 265 -13.75 -0.65 -11.48
C ILE A 265 -13.44 -1.14 -10.08
N SER A 266 -12.18 -1.48 -9.88
CA SER A 266 -11.65 -1.69 -8.55
C SER A 266 -11.92 -0.47 -7.68
N LYS A 267 -12.35 -0.69 -6.44
CA LYS A 267 -12.39 0.39 -5.44
C LYS A 267 -11.07 1.16 -5.35
N ALA A 268 -9.91 0.52 -5.60
CA ALA A 268 -8.60 1.18 -5.70
C ALA A 268 -8.60 2.31 -6.73
N PHE A 269 -9.13 2.06 -7.93
CA PHE A 269 -9.18 3.06 -9.00
C PHE A 269 -10.23 4.14 -8.77
N SER A 270 -11.22 3.85 -7.92
CA SER A 270 -12.19 4.86 -7.49
C SER A 270 -11.64 5.78 -6.41
N THR A 271 -10.73 5.29 -5.56
CA THR A 271 -10.08 6.08 -4.50
C THR A 271 -8.79 6.77 -4.98
N HIS A 272 -8.05 6.11 -5.87
CA HIS A 272 -6.79 6.54 -6.50
C HIS A 272 -6.90 6.52 -8.03
N PRO A 273 -7.69 7.42 -8.65
CA PRO A 273 -7.85 7.43 -10.09
C PRO A 273 -6.52 7.76 -10.76
N GLN A 274 -6.00 6.81 -11.53
CA GLN A 274 -4.75 7.01 -12.25
C GLN A 274 -5.00 7.75 -13.58
N SER A 275 -4.56 9.00 -13.67
CA SER A 275 -4.73 9.84 -14.86
C SER A 275 -3.56 9.67 -15.82
N GLN A 276 -3.78 9.92 -17.12
CA GLN A 276 -2.73 9.87 -18.13
C GLN A 276 -1.51 10.74 -17.75
N ASP A 277 -1.73 11.96 -17.24
CA ASP A 277 -0.65 12.86 -16.79
C ASP A 277 0.23 12.25 -15.69
N ARG A 278 -0.34 11.41 -14.81
CA ARG A 278 0.40 10.75 -13.72
C ARG A 278 1.21 9.57 -14.25
N ILE A 279 0.66 8.80 -15.21
CA ILE A 279 1.40 7.74 -15.90
C ILE A 279 2.64 8.32 -16.59
N GLU A 280 2.46 9.42 -17.33
CA GLU A 280 3.56 10.10 -18.01
C GLU A 280 4.58 10.67 -17.02
N ALA A 281 4.13 11.19 -15.88
CA ALA A 281 5.01 11.63 -14.79
C ALA A 281 5.82 10.46 -14.22
N SER A 282 5.18 9.34 -13.87
CA SER A 282 5.84 8.13 -13.36
C SER A 282 6.87 7.57 -14.36
N GLN A 283 6.51 7.50 -15.65
CA GLN A 283 7.45 7.05 -16.70
C GLN A 283 8.67 7.98 -16.79
N LYS A 284 8.44 9.29 -16.72
CA LYS A 284 9.51 10.29 -16.72
C LYS A 284 10.38 10.18 -15.47
N GLU A 285 9.79 10.01 -14.31
CA GLU A 285 10.50 9.81 -13.03
C GLU A 285 11.41 8.60 -13.13
N ILE A 286 10.88 7.43 -13.52
CA ILE A 286 11.68 6.20 -13.70
C ILE A 286 12.86 6.43 -14.65
N ALA A 287 12.65 7.18 -15.74
CA ALA A 287 13.70 7.46 -16.72
C ALA A 287 14.76 8.47 -16.25
N THR A 288 14.46 9.30 -15.24
CA THR A 288 15.30 10.46 -14.88
C THR A 288 15.92 10.36 -13.49
N ILE A 289 15.21 9.82 -12.50
CA ILE A 289 15.65 9.82 -11.09
C ILE A 289 16.32 8.51 -10.69
N LEU A 290 16.06 7.40 -11.41
CA LEU A 290 16.53 6.08 -11.04
C LEU A 290 17.79 5.68 -11.81
N PRO A 291 18.92 5.42 -11.11
CA PRO A 291 20.10 4.85 -11.75
C PRO A 291 19.79 3.47 -12.33
N ALA A 292 20.35 3.17 -13.50
CA ALA A 292 20.19 1.85 -14.12
C ALA A 292 20.73 0.74 -13.19
N LYS A 293 19.90 -0.27 -12.91
CA LYS A 293 20.33 -1.51 -12.27
C LYS A 293 20.56 -2.60 -13.31
N ALA A 294 21.47 -3.53 -13.00
CA ALA A 294 21.75 -4.68 -13.86
C ALA A 294 20.55 -5.63 -13.93
N GLU A 295 19.85 -5.83 -12.80
CA GLU A 295 18.72 -6.74 -12.67
C GLU A 295 17.68 -6.15 -11.72
N TYR A 296 16.42 -6.44 -11.99
CA TYR A 296 15.28 -6.13 -11.14
C TYR A 296 14.52 -7.41 -10.80
N VAL A 297 13.89 -7.42 -9.62
CA VAL A 297 12.91 -8.43 -9.27
C VAL A 297 11.61 -8.11 -10.01
N VAL A 298 11.19 -9.02 -10.88
CA VAL A 298 9.96 -8.92 -11.67
C VAL A 298 8.92 -9.91 -11.12
N THR A 299 9.27 -11.19 -11.12
CA THR A 299 8.47 -12.27 -10.50
C THR A 299 9.38 -13.31 -9.88
N GLY A 300 9.07 -13.73 -8.65
CA GLY A 300 9.64 -14.93 -8.04
C GLY A 300 8.79 -16.18 -8.28
N SER A 301 9.40 -17.37 -8.31
CA SER A 301 8.66 -18.63 -8.44
C SER A 301 7.66 -18.86 -7.30
N GLU A 302 7.96 -18.33 -6.11
CA GLU A 302 7.09 -18.39 -4.95
C GLU A 302 5.81 -17.58 -5.13
N PHE A 303 5.85 -16.47 -5.89
CA PHE A 303 4.66 -15.67 -6.20
C PHE A 303 3.62 -16.52 -6.93
N ASP A 304 4.04 -17.27 -7.95
CA ASP A 304 3.16 -18.12 -8.74
C ASP A 304 2.54 -19.24 -7.90
N GLU A 305 3.32 -19.84 -6.99
CA GLU A 305 2.84 -20.85 -6.04
C GLU A 305 1.79 -20.28 -5.08
N VAL A 306 2.05 -19.10 -4.53
CA VAL A 306 1.12 -18.38 -3.63
C VAL A 306 -0.15 -17.99 -4.37
N LYS A 307 -0.04 -17.47 -5.59
CA LYS A 307 -1.18 -17.11 -6.44
C LYS A 307 -2.02 -18.34 -6.78
N ALA A 308 -1.40 -19.45 -7.15
CA ALA A 308 -2.09 -20.71 -7.41
C ALA A 308 -2.81 -21.25 -6.16
N ARG A 309 -2.15 -21.20 -5.00
CA ARG A 309 -2.75 -21.59 -3.70
C ARG A 309 -3.93 -20.70 -3.35
N LEU A 310 -3.80 -19.39 -3.52
CA LEU A 310 -4.86 -18.42 -3.27
C LEU A 310 -6.08 -18.68 -4.18
N ALA A 311 -5.84 -18.94 -5.47
CA ALA A 311 -6.91 -19.28 -6.42
C ALA A 311 -7.65 -20.57 -6.01
N GLN A 312 -6.96 -21.58 -5.49
CA GLN A 312 -7.60 -22.80 -4.96
C GLN A 312 -8.46 -22.52 -3.73
N ILE A 313 -7.99 -21.66 -2.82
CA ILE A 313 -8.74 -21.26 -1.61
C ILE A 313 -10.04 -20.54 -2.04
N GLU A 314 -9.95 -19.57 -2.95
CA GLU A 314 -11.14 -18.87 -3.46
C GLU A 314 -12.11 -19.79 -4.19
N ASN A 315 -11.62 -20.65 -5.08
CA ASN A 315 -12.47 -21.60 -5.81
C ASN A 315 -13.19 -22.56 -4.87
N LYS A 316 -12.50 -23.08 -3.85
CA LYS A 316 -13.12 -23.95 -2.84
C LYS A 316 -14.21 -23.23 -2.06
N ARG A 317 -14.03 -21.94 -1.77
CA ARG A 317 -15.04 -21.11 -1.10
C ARG A 317 -16.25 -20.84 -1.99
N LYS A 318 -16.05 -20.42 -3.25
CA LYS A 318 -17.16 -20.18 -4.20
C LYS A 318 -18.05 -21.42 -4.33
N LEU A 319 -17.43 -22.61 -4.36
CA LEU A 319 -18.16 -23.89 -4.37
C LEU A 319 -18.94 -24.19 -3.07
N ASN A 320 -18.51 -23.66 -1.92
CA ASN A 320 -19.22 -23.85 -0.65
C ASN A 320 -20.34 -22.82 -0.48
N ASP A 321 -20.09 -21.55 -0.80
CA ASP A 321 -21.11 -20.48 -0.79
C ASP A 321 -22.26 -20.83 -1.77
N ASP A 322 -21.94 -21.39 -2.94
CA ASP A 322 -22.95 -21.87 -3.90
C ASP A 322 -23.75 -23.07 -3.37
N LYS A 323 -23.14 -23.94 -2.54
CA LYS A 323 -23.82 -25.10 -1.93
C LYS A 323 -24.75 -24.70 -0.79
N ASP A 324 -24.39 -23.67 -0.03
CA ASP A 324 -25.25 -23.12 1.02
C ASP A 324 -26.43 -22.32 0.45
N GLY A 325 -26.34 -21.87 -0.82
CA GLY A 325 -27.42 -21.21 -1.55
C GLY A 325 -28.31 -22.13 -2.43
N LYS A 326 -27.80 -23.25 -2.94
CA LYS A 326 -28.56 -24.19 -3.79
C LYS A 326 -28.10 -25.65 -3.60
N LYS A 327 -29.10 -26.54 -3.44
CA LYS A 327 -28.96 -28.01 -3.30
C LYS A 327 -27.89 -28.61 -4.23
N PRO A 328 -27.13 -29.62 -3.78
CA PRO A 328 -26.05 -30.20 -4.56
C PRO A 328 -26.62 -30.85 -5.82
N THR A 329 -26.12 -30.42 -6.98
CA THR A 329 -26.35 -31.14 -8.24
C THR A 329 -25.18 -32.09 -8.47
N LEU A 330 -25.48 -33.38 -8.55
CA LEU A 330 -24.52 -34.40 -8.91
C LEU A 330 -24.14 -34.20 -10.38
N ARG A 331 -22.91 -33.79 -10.64
CA ARG A 331 -22.37 -33.79 -11.99
C ARG A 331 -22.10 -35.23 -12.40
N ARG A 332 -23.01 -35.81 -13.19
CA ARG A 332 -22.76 -37.08 -13.89
C ARG A 332 -21.58 -36.84 -14.83
N THR A 333 -20.45 -37.49 -14.58
CA THR A 333 -19.36 -37.57 -15.54
C THR A 333 -19.89 -38.33 -16.75
N SER A 334 -20.21 -37.63 -17.83
CA SER A 334 -20.42 -38.24 -19.13
C SER A 334 -19.05 -38.66 -19.66
N SER A 335 -18.63 -39.88 -19.31
CA SER A 335 -17.69 -40.63 -20.12
C SER A 335 -18.28 -40.70 -21.53
N THR A 336 -17.54 -40.15 -22.47
CA THR A 336 -17.95 -40.07 -23.87
C THR A 336 -17.73 -41.45 -24.49
N ASP A 337 -18.77 -42.28 -24.52
CA ASP A 337 -18.86 -43.35 -25.52
C ASP A 337 -19.66 -42.81 -26.70
N LYS A 338 -18.96 -42.54 -27.80
CA LYS A 338 -19.56 -42.30 -29.11
C LYS A 338 -20.15 -43.61 -29.63
N ASN A 339 -21.46 -43.77 -29.57
CA ASN A 339 -22.25 -44.35 -30.67
C ASN A 339 -23.75 -44.41 -30.31
N GLY A 340 -24.60 -44.02 -31.26
CA GLY A 340 -26.01 -44.44 -31.29
C GLY A 340 -27.05 -43.32 -31.23
N SER A 341 -27.50 -42.93 -32.43
CA SER A 341 -28.87 -42.53 -32.82
C SER A 341 -29.95 -42.19 -31.77
N ASP A 342 -30.62 -41.05 -32.03
CA ASP A 342 -32.05 -40.75 -31.90
C ASP A 342 -32.85 -41.33 -30.72
N ASP A 343 -33.46 -40.46 -29.90
CA ASP A 343 -34.88 -40.07 -30.06
C ASP A 343 -35.35 -39.27 -28.82
N LYS A 344 -36.27 -38.33 -29.04
CA LYS A 344 -36.98 -37.60 -27.99
C LYS A 344 -38.04 -38.51 -27.37
N THR A 345 -38.02 -38.71 -26.06
CA THR A 345 -39.26 -38.95 -25.31
C THR A 345 -39.10 -38.61 -23.83
N THR A 346 -39.97 -37.72 -23.38
CA THR A 346 -40.29 -37.43 -21.97
C THR A 346 -41.04 -38.62 -21.36
N ASP A 347 -40.56 -39.19 -20.27
CA ASP A 347 -41.39 -40.03 -19.39
C ASP A 347 -40.94 -39.94 -17.92
N ASP A 348 -41.88 -39.54 -17.07
CA ASP A 348 -41.77 -39.41 -15.63
C ASP A 348 -41.97 -40.79 -14.98
N GLY A 349 -40.88 -41.55 -14.81
CA GLY A 349 -40.90 -42.87 -14.16
C GLY A 349 -40.02 -42.93 -12.91
N ARG A 350 -40.62 -43.11 -11.73
CA ARG A 350 -39.90 -43.41 -10.47
C ARG A 350 -39.02 -44.66 -10.61
N PRO A 351 -37.81 -44.72 -10.01
CA PRO A 351 -36.94 -45.88 -10.16
C PRO A 351 -37.49 -47.05 -9.33
N THR A 352 -37.71 -48.21 -9.97
CA THR A 352 -37.97 -49.48 -9.28
C THR A 352 -36.69 -50.31 -9.21
N LEU A 353 -36.38 -50.82 -8.02
CA LEU A 353 -35.23 -51.71 -7.76
C LEU A 353 -35.49 -53.07 -8.42
N LYS A 354 -34.71 -53.42 -9.44
CA LYS A 354 -34.68 -54.79 -9.96
C LYS A 354 -33.76 -55.67 -9.09
N ARG A 355 -34.33 -56.75 -8.57
CA ARG A 355 -33.62 -57.81 -7.84
C ARG A 355 -32.86 -58.68 -8.85
N ARG A 356 -31.61 -59.03 -8.53
CA ARG A 356 -30.74 -59.90 -9.33
C ARG A 356 -31.31 -61.33 -9.36
N PRO A 357 -31.38 -62.02 -10.50
CA PRO A 357 -31.61 -63.45 -10.50
C PRO A 357 -30.34 -64.18 -10.06
N ASP A 358 -30.51 -65.17 -9.19
CA ASP A 358 -29.50 -66.14 -8.81
C ASP A 358 -29.33 -67.13 -9.96
N ASP A 359 -28.10 -67.30 -10.46
CA ASP A 359 -27.76 -68.36 -11.41
C ASP A 359 -27.14 -69.55 -10.67
N ASN A 360 -27.64 -70.72 -11.04
CA ASN A 360 -27.33 -72.07 -10.57
C ASN A 360 -26.11 -72.65 -11.31
#